data_AF-A0A941MJX7-F1
#
_entry.id   AF-A0A941MJX7-F1
#
_cell.length_a   1.000
_cell.length_b   1.000
_cell.length_c   1.000
_cell.angle_alpha   90.00
_cell.angle_beta   90.00
_cell.angle_gamma   90.00
#
_symmetry.space_group_name_H-M   'P 1'
#
loop_
_entity.id
_entity.type
_entity.pdbx_description
1 polymer ?
#
loop_
_entity_poly.entity_id
_entity_poly.type
_entity_poly.pdbx_seq_one_letter_code
_entity_poly.pdbx_strand_id
1 'polypeptide(L)' 'ILADGWTAVTRDRELSAQFEHTVGVTETGCEIFTESPAGYHYPPYNVRAAA' A
#
# COMPACT_ATOMS: atom_id res chain seq x y z
N ILE A 1 7.48 17.37 9.71
CA ILE A 1 8.72 16.81 9.14
C ILE A 1 9.75 16.81 10.26
N LEU A 2 10.41 15.68 10.52
CA LEU A 2 11.45 15.60 11.55
C LEU A 2 12.69 16.43 11.15
N ALA A 3 13.67 16.52 12.04
CA ALA A 3 14.91 17.28 11.80
C ALA A 3 15.73 16.76 10.61
N ASP A 4 15.44 15.55 10.14
CA ASP A 4 16.05 14.95 8.94
C ASP A 4 15.53 15.54 7.61
N GLY A 5 14.46 16.36 7.65
CA GLY A 5 13.89 16.96 6.45
C GLY A 5 13.03 16.03 5.58
N TRP A 6 12.85 14.77 5.98
CA TRP A 6 12.17 13.74 5.18
C TRP A 6 11.03 13.04 5.93
N THR A 7 11.23 12.71 7.20
CA THR A 7 10.27 11.87 7.91
C THR A 7 8.98 12.62 8.17
N ALA A 8 7.90 12.14 7.56
CA ALA A 8 6.54 12.59 7.83
C ALA A 8 6.00 11.88 9.08
N VAL A 9 5.43 12.65 10.01
CA VAL A 9 4.78 12.14 11.23
C VAL A 9 3.41 12.79 11.36
N THR A 10 2.43 12.05 11.88
CA THR A 10 1.11 12.59 12.21
C THR A 10 1.25 13.65 13.31
N ARG A 11 0.38 14.67 13.27
CA ARG A 11 0.43 15.79 14.23
C ARG A 11 0.10 15.33 15.66
N ASP A 12 -0.85 14.40 15.78
CA ASP A 12 -1.30 13.77 17.03
C ASP A 12 -0.40 12.61 17.48
N ARG A 13 0.51 12.15 16.61
CA ARG A 13 1.39 10.99 16.83
C ARG A 13 0.65 9.66 16.94
N GLU A 14 -0.60 9.61 16.46
CA GLU A 14 -1.30 8.34 16.32
C GLU A 14 -0.77 7.55 15.13
N LEU A 15 -1.14 6.26 15.08
CA LEU A 15 -0.67 5.33 14.06
C LEU A 15 -1.16 5.72 12.66
N SER A 16 -0.30 5.50 11.66
CA SER A 16 -0.61 5.66 10.25
C SER A 16 -0.17 4.41 9.47
N ALA A 17 -0.90 4.08 8.41
CA ALA A 17 -0.59 3.00 7.48
C ALA A 17 -0.85 3.48 6.04
N GLN A 18 -0.14 2.90 5.08
CA GLN A 18 -0.23 3.21 3.66
C GLN A 18 -0.19 1.92 2.83
N PHE A 19 -0.96 1.88 1.74
CA PHE A 19 -0.83 0.94 0.64
C PHE A 19 -0.70 1.71 -0.66
N GLU A 20 -0.05 1.12 -1.67
CA GLU A 20 0.20 1.77 -2.96
C GLU A 20 0.06 0.77 -4.11
N HIS A 21 -0.55 1.22 -5.21
CA HIS A 21 -0.53 0.56 -6.50
C HIS A 21 -0.25 1.57 -7.61
N THR A 22 0.53 1.16 -8.61
CA THR A 22 0.58 1.86 -9.89
C THR A 22 -0.54 1.33 -10.79
N VAL A 23 -1.31 2.23 -11.39
CA VAL A 23 -2.47 1.89 -12.23
C VAL A 23 -2.44 2.62 -13.58
N GLY A 24 -3.01 1.99 -14.60
CA GLY A 24 -3.33 2.60 -15.89
C GLY A 24 -4.83 2.74 -16.07
N VAL A 25 -5.33 3.90 -16.49
CA VAL A 25 -6.76 4.11 -16.78
C VAL A 25 -7.12 3.48 -18.13
N THR A 26 -8.23 2.77 -18.18
CA THR A 26 -8.77 2.14 -19.40
C THR A 26 -10.16 2.72 -19.72
N GLU A 27 -10.75 2.32 -20.85
CA GLU A 27 -12.09 2.78 -21.24
C GLU A 27 -13.17 2.44 -20.21
N THR A 28 -13.02 1.31 -19.51
CA THR A 28 -14.04 0.76 -18.60
C THR A 28 -13.60 0.74 -17.12
N GLY A 29 -12.37 1.17 -16.81
CA GLY A 29 -11.85 1.12 -15.44
C GLY A 29 -10.35 1.44 -15.34
N CYS A 30 -9.62 0.61 -14.59
CA CYS A 30 -8.17 0.69 -14.48
C CYS A 30 -7.51 -0.70 -14.43
N GLU A 31 -6.28 -0.79 -14.90
CA GLU A 31 -5.41 -1.95 -14.75
C GLU A 31 -4.43 -1.68 -13.62
N ILE A 32 -4.24 -2.67 -12.73
CA ILE A 32 -3.29 -2.59 -11.61
C ILE A 32 -1.98 -3.29 -12.04
N PHE A 33 -0.90 -2.54 -12.18
CA PHE A 33 0.38 -3.07 -12.66
C PHE A 33 1.23 -3.76 -11.58
N THR A 34 0.81 -3.60 -10.32
CA THR A 34 1.61 -3.97 -9.14
C THR A 34 0.86 -4.97 -8.27
N GLU A 35 0.00 -5.79 -8.89
CA GLU A 35 -0.73 -6.84 -8.21
C GLU A 35 0.22 -7.82 -7.52
N SER A 36 -0.19 -8.31 -6.35
CA SER A 36 0.56 -9.34 -5.63
C SER A 36 0.44 -10.67 -6.37
N PRO A 37 1.54 -11.35 -6.74
CA PRO A 37 1.49 -12.69 -7.31
C PRO A 37 0.87 -13.74 -6.37
N ALA A 38 0.83 -13.46 -5.07
CA ALA A 38 0.25 -14.31 -4.04
C ALA A 38 -1.21 -13.94 -3.70
N GLY A 39 -1.82 -12.97 -4.40
CA GLY A 39 -3.20 -12.53 -4.14
C GLY A 39 -3.37 -11.70 -2.86
N TYR A 40 -2.30 -11.07 -2.37
CA TYR A 40 -2.33 -10.25 -1.16
C TYR A 40 -2.70 -8.79 -1.45
N HIS A 41 -3.98 -8.54 -1.66
CA HIS A 41 -4.49 -7.20 -2.00
C HIS A 41 -4.78 -6.33 -0.77
N TYR A 42 -5.18 -6.92 0.36
CA TYR A 42 -5.49 -6.21 1.60
C TYR A 42 -5.26 -7.07 2.85
N PRO A 43 -4.97 -6.45 4.01
CA PRO A 43 -4.84 -7.17 5.27
C PRO A 43 -6.19 -7.63 5.83
N PRO A 44 -6.23 -8.71 6.63
CA PRO A 44 -5.10 -9.52 7.06
C PRO A 44 -4.63 -10.49 5.96
N TYR A 45 -3.32 -10.52 5.70
CA TYR A 45 -2.74 -11.44 4.74
C TYR A 45 -2.67 -12.85 5.32
N ASN A 46 -3.19 -13.84 4.59
CA ASN A 46 -3.04 -15.23 4.97
C ASN A 46 -1.66 -15.75 4.57
N VAL A 47 -0.63 -15.34 5.31
CA VAL A 47 0.78 -15.69 5.07
C VAL A 47 1.14 -17.14 5.37
N ARG A 48 0.21 -17.92 5.94
CA ARG A 48 0.45 -19.33 6.31
C ARG A 48 0.15 -20.32 5.17
N ALA A 49 -0.51 -19.88 4.10
CA ALA A 49 -0.85 -20.74 2.96
C ALA A 49 0.21 -20.72 1.84
N ALA A 50 1.22 -19.84 1.93
CA ALA A 50 2.24 -19.63 0.90
C ALA A 50 3.58 -20.33 1.19
N ALA A 51 3.59 -21.30 2.12
CA ALA A 51 4.75 -22.14 2.44
C ALA A 51 4.62 -23.53 1.80
#